data_AF-A0A1R0GSE4-F1
#
_entry.id   AF-A0A1R0GSE4-F1
#
_cell.length_a   1.000
_cell.length_b   1.000
_cell.length_c   1.000
_cell.angle_alpha   90.00
_cell.angle_beta   90.00
_cell.angle_gamma   90.00
#
_symmetry.space_group_name_H-M   'P 1'
#
loop_
_entity.id
_entity.type
_entity.pdbx_description
1 polymer ?
#
loop_
_entity_poly.entity_id
_entity_poly.type
_entity_poly.pdbx_seq_one_letter_code
_entity_poly.pdbx_strand_id
1 'polypeptide(L)'
;MFKAGIFPNKFKGDDSDSGAVNLRAKKFESAIKFTKVKEEDKVELFKLWLEDKASIWQYEVEQDEETSLWTVTDWLKKIEKRFGKGKDKSTKRDIFELIKLEKIESETMGEFNRRIKMFIRCKDETMYTDMLLKKA
;
A
#
# COMPACT_ATOMS: atom_id res chain seq x y z
N MET A 1 20.18 19.18 15.25
CA MET A 1 19.79 19.72 13.93
C MET A 1 19.30 18.56 13.08
N PHE A 2 18.05 18.59 12.64
CA PHE A 2 17.45 17.57 11.76
C PHE A 2 18.09 17.66 10.37
N LYS A 3 18.63 16.56 9.85
CA LYS A 3 19.28 16.52 8.53
C LYS A 3 18.35 15.85 7.52
N ALA A 4 17.48 16.63 6.87
CA ALA A 4 16.53 16.10 5.89
C ALA A 4 17.21 15.35 4.72
N GLY A 5 18.42 15.75 4.33
CA GLY A 5 19.18 15.15 3.22
C GLY A 5 19.68 13.72 3.43
N ILE A 6 19.48 13.12 4.62
CA ILE A 6 19.83 11.70 4.86
C ILE A 6 18.72 10.74 4.40
N PHE A 7 17.51 11.25 4.18
CA PHE A 7 16.38 10.43 3.75
C PHE A 7 16.50 10.10 2.25
N PRO A 8 16.05 8.91 1.84
CA PRO A 8 15.94 8.59 0.42
C PRO A 8 14.95 9.56 -0.27
N ASN A 9 15.08 9.70 -1.60
CA ASN A 9 14.08 10.44 -2.38
C ASN A 9 12.67 9.87 -2.11
N LYS A 10 11.66 10.73 -2.24
CA LYS A 10 10.24 10.38 -2.06
C LYS A 10 9.89 9.11 -2.83
N PHE A 11 9.02 8.31 -2.24
CA PHE A 11 8.55 7.06 -2.83
C PHE A 11 7.17 7.28 -3.44
N LYS A 12 7.06 7.10 -4.75
CA LYS A 12 5.85 7.31 -5.55
C LYS A 12 4.95 6.09 -5.57
N GLY A 13 5.52 4.89 -5.51
CA GLY A 13 4.77 3.64 -5.59
C GLY A 13 4.23 3.34 -6.99
N ASP A 14 4.89 3.86 -8.04
CA ASP A 14 4.57 3.60 -9.44
C ASP A 14 5.61 2.66 -10.07
N ASP A 15 5.54 2.43 -11.39
CA ASP A 15 6.48 1.53 -12.08
C ASP A 15 7.94 2.01 -12.04
N SER A 16 8.19 3.30 -11.75
CA SER A 16 9.53 3.86 -11.69
C SER A 16 10.31 3.44 -10.44
N ASP A 17 9.61 3.17 -9.32
CA ASP A 17 10.27 2.91 -8.03
C ASP A 17 9.71 1.75 -7.20
N SER A 18 8.52 1.22 -7.52
CA SER A 18 7.92 0.07 -6.82
C SER A 18 8.83 -1.17 -6.80
N GLY A 19 9.54 -1.43 -7.89
CA GLY A 19 10.53 -2.52 -7.99
C GLY A 19 11.68 -2.41 -6.99
N ALA A 20 11.93 -1.22 -6.43
CA ALA A 20 12.97 -0.95 -5.45
C ALA A 20 12.43 -0.72 -4.03
N VAL A 21 11.14 -0.99 -3.75
CA VAL A 21 10.52 -0.66 -2.45
C VAL A 21 11.27 -1.26 -1.26
N ASN A 22 11.74 -2.51 -1.32
CA ASN A 22 12.48 -3.13 -0.22
C ASN A 22 13.82 -2.40 0.07
N LEU A 23 14.50 -1.94 -0.98
CA LEU A 23 15.73 -1.17 -0.84
C LEU A 23 15.44 0.23 -0.28
N ARG A 24 14.35 0.85 -0.76
CA ARG A 24 13.88 2.16 -0.33
C ARG A 24 13.47 2.15 1.15
N ALA A 25 12.70 1.14 1.57
CA ALA A 25 12.29 0.91 2.95
C ALA A 25 13.49 0.75 3.90
N LYS A 26 14.48 -0.09 3.54
CA LYS A 26 15.72 -0.25 4.32
C LYS A 26 16.54 1.04 4.43
N LYS A 27 16.61 1.84 3.36
CA LYS A 27 17.27 3.15 3.38
C LYS A 27 16.55 4.12 4.29
N PHE A 28 15.22 4.15 4.25
CA PHE A 28 14.41 4.96 5.15
C PHE A 28 14.61 4.55 6.62
N GLU A 29 14.57 3.26 6.90
CA GLU A 29 14.82 2.72 8.25
C GLU A 29 16.24 3.05 8.75
N SER A 30 17.23 3.04 7.86
CA SER A 30 18.59 3.45 8.21
C SER A 30 18.66 4.96 8.50
N ALA A 31 18.05 5.78 7.65
CA ALA A 31 17.99 7.23 7.82
C ALA A 31 17.37 7.62 9.16
N ILE A 32 16.27 6.98 9.54
CA ILE A 32 15.53 7.33 10.75
C ILE A 32 16.31 7.06 12.04
N LYS A 33 17.19 6.05 12.05
CA LYS A 33 18.10 5.74 13.17
C LYS A 33 19.04 6.90 13.51
N PHE A 34 19.35 7.76 12.54
CA PHE A 34 20.23 8.91 12.73
C PHE A 34 19.50 10.20 13.12
N THR A 35 18.17 10.22 13.12
CA THR A 35 17.40 11.46 13.33
C THR A 35 17.15 11.82 14.79
N LYS A 36 17.26 10.88 15.74
CA LYS A 36 16.96 11.04 17.18
C LYS A 36 15.55 11.62 17.48
N VAL A 37 14.61 11.52 16.55
CA VAL A 37 13.22 11.99 16.74
C VAL A 37 12.38 10.96 17.51
N LYS A 38 11.27 11.40 18.11
CA LYS A 38 10.34 10.53 18.85
C LYS A 38 9.62 9.58 17.90
N GLU A 39 9.14 8.43 18.39
CA GLU A 39 8.43 7.45 17.56
C GLU A 39 7.22 8.05 16.82
N GLU A 40 6.49 8.96 17.47
CA GLU A 40 5.37 9.70 16.89
C GLU A 40 5.81 10.47 15.63
N ASP A 41 6.89 11.25 15.75
CA ASP A 41 7.47 12.03 14.66
C ASP A 41 8.05 11.13 13.55
N LYS A 42 8.50 9.92 13.91
CA LYS A 42 9.04 8.97 12.93
C LYS A 42 7.95 8.50 11.95
N VAL A 43 6.74 8.27 12.45
CA VAL A 43 5.57 7.90 11.64
C VAL A 43 5.21 9.04 10.68
N GLU A 44 5.20 10.28 11.17
CA GLU A 44 4.95 11.45 10.31
C GLU A 44 6.03 11.64 9.23
N LEU A 45 7.30 11.39 9.56
CA LEU A 45 8.37 11.39 8.56
C LEU A 45 8.20 10.30 7.51
N PHE A 46 7.65 9.14 7.88
CA PHE A 46 7.32 8.09 6.92
C PHE A 46 6.21 8.55 5.99
N LYS A 47 5.12 9.13 6.52
CA LYS A 47 4.01 9.63 5.70
C LYS A 47 4.48 10.72 4.73
N LEU A 48 5.28 11.65 5.21
CA LEU A 48 5.88 12.70 4.37
C LEU A 48 6.77 12.12 3.27
N TRP A 49 7.41 10.97 3.50
CA TRP A 49 8.27 10.35 2.48
C TRP A 49 7.48 9.76 1.29
N LEU A 50 6.19 9.53 1.45
CA LEU A 50 5.33 9.02 0.38
C LEU A 50 4.82 10.14 -0.52
N GLU A 51 4.64 9.82 -1.80
CA GLU A 51 4.13 10.71 -2.83
C GLU A 51 3.22 9.92 -3.78
N ASP A 52 2.41 10.62 -4.58
CA ASP A 52 1.59 10.05 -5.66
C ASP A 52 0.79 8.80 -5.25
N LYS A 53 0.99 7.66 -5.93
CA LYS A 53 0.24 6.41 -5.67
C LYS A 53 0.46 5.90 -4.24
N ALA A 54 1.64 6.12 -3.67
CA ALA A 54 1.97 5.71 -2.31
C ALA A 54 1.28 6.58 -1.25
N SER A 55 1.15 7.89 -1.46
CA SER A 55 0.42 8.76 -0.52
C SER A 55 -1.10 8.50 -0.58
N ILE A 56 -1.65 8.27 -1.78
CA ILE A 56 -3.05 7.84 -1.93
C ILE A 56 -3.30 6.53 -1.18
N TRP A 57 -2.41 5.54 -1.36
CA TRP A 57 -2.51 4.28 -0.64
C TRP A 57 -2.46 4.45 0.88
N GLN A 58 -1.58 5.32 1.38
CA GLN A 58 -1.47 5.60 2.81
C GLN A 58 -2.78 6.19 3.34
N TYR A 59 -3.36 7.18 2.65
CA TYR A 59 -4.66 7.75 3.01
C TYR A 59 -5.76 6.67 3.07
N GLU A 60 -5.83 5.79 2.06
CA GLU A 60 -6.81 4.68 2.05
C GLU A 60 -6.64 3.73 3.25
N VAL A 61 -5.39 3.39 3.61
CA VAL A 61 -5.12 2.50 4.75
C VAL A 61 -5.57 3.13 6.07
N GLU A 62 -5.35 4.44 6.25
CA GLU A 62 -5.82 5.15 7.44
C GLU A 62 -7.35 5.24 7.53
N GLN A 63 -8.08 5.16 6.40
CA GLN A 63 -9.54 5.11 6.40
C GLN A 63 -10.09 3.70 6.68
N ASP A 64 -9.39 2.66 6.24
CA ASP A 64 -9.90 1.28 6.28
C ASP A 64 -9.36 0.46 7.51
N GLU A 65 -8.32 0.94 8.18
CA GLU A 65 -7.63 0.26 9.31
C GLU A 65 -7.37 1.22 10.49
N GLU A 66 -7.40 0.70 11.72
CA GLU A 66 -7.00 1.44 12.92
C GLU A 66 -5.47 1.53 12.98
N THR A 67 -4.93 2.68 12.55
CA THR A 67 -3.48 2.91 12.38
C THR A 67 -2.87 3.78 13.49
N SER A 68 -3.65 4.25 14.47
CA SER A 68 -3.16 5.16 15.51
C SER A 68 -2.00 4.61 16.35
N LEU A 69 -1.91 3.27 16.47
CA LEU A 69 -0.86 2.57 17.21
C LEU A 69 0.23 1.98 16.32
N TRP A 70 0.18 2.20 15.00
CA TRP A 70 1.16 1.63 14.08
C TRP A 70 2.50 2.32 14.21
N THR A 71 3.55 1.51 14.31
CA THR A 71 4.93 2.00 14.28
C THR A 71 5.39 2.19 12.84
N VAL A 72 6.51 2.90 12.63
CA VAL A 72 7.17 2.95 11.32
C VAL A 72 7.48 1.56 10.79
N THR A 73 7.80 0.60 11.66
CA THR A 73 8.07 -0.78 11.25
C THR A 73 6.83 -1.45 10.64
N ASP A 74 5.65 -1.19 11.18
CA ASP A 74 4.39 -1.74 10.66
C ASP A 74 4.05 -1.15 9.30
N TRP A 75 4.23 0.16 9.17
CA TRP A 75 4.10 0.89 7.90
C TRP A 75 5.08 0.37 6.83
N LEU A 76 6.35 0.16 7.19
CA LEU A 76 7.36 -0.37 6.27
C LEU A 76 7.04 -1.81 5.82
N LYS A 77 6.52 -2.66 6.70
CA LYS A 77 6.07 -4.01 6.30
C LYS A 77 4.87 -3.95 5.34
N LYS A 78 3.93 -3.04 5.59
CA LYS A 78 2.72 -2.87 4.76
C LYS A 78 3.06 -2.30 3.38
N ILE A 79 3.98 -1.35 3.28
CA ILE A 79 4.39 -0.78 1.99
C ILE A 79 5.16 -1.81 1.15
N GLU A 80 6.03 -2.61 1.78
CA GLU A 80 6.71 -3.72 1.10
C GLU A 80 5.72 -4.78 0.60
N LYS A 81 4.68 -5.10 1.38
CA LYS A 81 3.63 -6.02 0.92
C LYS A 81 2.80 -5.45 -0.24
N ARG A 82 2.54 -4.13 -0.23
CA ARG A 82 1.71 -3.45 -1.23
C ARG A 82 2.43 -3.27 -2.57
N PHE A 83 3.64 -2.73 -2.53
CA PHE A 83 4.40 -2.34 -3.73
C PHE A 83 5.54 -3.30 -4.05
N GLY A 84 5.86 -4.22 -3.14
CA GLY A 84 6.87 -5.23 -3.39
C GLY A 84 6.36 -6.17 -4.45
N LYS A 85 7.24 -6.50 -5.40
CA LYS A 85 7.02 -7.61 -6.30
C LYS A 85 7.07 -8.89 -5.47
N GLY A 86 5.92 -9.27 -4.91
CA GLY A 86 5.77 -10.55 -4.21
C GLY A 86 6.25 -11.67 -5.12
N LYS A 87 6.93 -12.65 -4.53
CA LYS A 87 7.12 -13.98 -5.16
C LYS A 87 5.78 -14.70 -5.39
N ASP A 88 4.64 -14.12 -4.99
CA ASP A 88 3.30 -14.59 -5.32
C ASP A 88 2.90 -14.16 -6.73
N LYS A 89 3.41 -14.90 -7.71
CA LYS A 89 2.69 -15.16 -8.95
C LYS A 89 1.55 -16.17 -8.68
N SER A 90 0.50 -15.81 -7.95
CA SER A 90 -0.77 -16.57 -7.94
C SER A 90 -1.77 -15.89 -7.01
N THR A 91 -2.56 -14.95 -7.48
CA THR A 91 -3.82 -15.30 -8.15
C THR A 91 -4.23 -14.06 -8.93
N LYS A 92 -4.28 -14.17 -10.26
CA LYS A 92 -4.99 -13.17 -11.07
C LYS A 92 -6.45 -13.22 -10.64
N ARG A 93 -6.84 -12.34 -9.71
CA ARG A 93 -8.22 -12.25 -9.24
C ARG A 93 -9.05 -11.64 -10.36
N ASP A 94 -9.87 -12.45 -11.01
CA ASP A 94 -10.67 -12.06 -12.17
C ASP A 94 -11.99 -11.37 -11.75
N ILE A 95 -12.63 -10.63 -12.66
CA ILE A 95 -13.99 -10.10 -12.53
C ILE A 95 -15.02 -11.18 -12.15
N PHE A 96 -14.86 -12.41 -12.65
CA PHE A 96 -15.77 -13.50 -12.33
C PHE A 96 -15.72 -13.96 -10.88
N GLU A 97 -14.61 -13.75 -10.18
CA GLU A 97 -14.52 -14.02 -8.74
C GLU A 97 -15.10 -12.87 -7.90
N LEU A 98 -15.07 -11.63 -8.41
CA LEU A 98 -15.74 -10.50 -7.76
C LEU A 98 -17.26 -10.67 -7.77
N ILE A 99 -17.83 -11.18 -8.86
CA ILE A 99 -19.28 -11.44 -8.97
C ILE A 99 -19.75 -12.49 -7.95
N LYS A 100 -18.85 -13.39 -7.52
CA LYS A 100 -19.13 -14.44 -6.53
C LYS A 100 -18.95 -13.97 -5.08
N LEU A 101 -18.55 -12.71 -4.84
CA LEU A 101 -18.41 -12.18 -3.50
C LEU A 101 -19.80 -11.85 -2.92
N GLU A 102 -20.28 -12.74 -2.07
CA GLU A 102 -21.49 -12.51 -1.27
C GLU A 102 -21.14 -12.02 0.13
N LYS A 103 -22.06 -11.25 0.72
CA LYS A 103 -21.93 -10.79 2.09
C LYS A 103 -22.14 -11.97 3.03
N ILE A 104 -21.19 -12.21 3.92
CA ILE A 104 -21.29 -13.21 4.98
C ILE A 104 -22.24 -12.68 6.07
N GLU A 105 -23.06 -13.55 6.65
CA GLU A 105 -24.05 -13.15 7.66
C GLU A 105 -23.41 -12.47 8.88
N SER A 106 -22.23 -12.93 9.30
CA SER A 106 -21.49 -12.41 10.46
C SER A 106 -20.71 -11.12 10.21
N GLU A 107 -20.57 -10.67 8.96
CA GLU A 107 -19.81 -9.45 8.66
C GLU A 107 -20.74 -8.22 8.62
N THR A 108 -20.21 -7.06 9.00
CA THR A 108 -20.86 -5.77 8.81
C THR A 108 -20.78 -5.32 7.34
N MET A 109 -21.63 -4.38 6.94
CA MET A 109 -21.56 -3.81 5.58
C MET A 109 -20.21 -3.11 5.32
N GLY A 110 -19.62 -2.51 6.37
CA GLY A 110 -18.28 -1.92 6.28
C GLY A 110 -17.20 -2.95 5.99
N GLU A 111 -17.23 -4.10 6.65
CA GLU A 111 -16.28 -5.20 6.44
C GLU A 111 -16.44 -5.83 5.06
N PHE A 112 -17.68 -6.00 4.59
CA PHE A 112 -17.97 -6.46 3.23
C PHE A 112 -17.40 -5.50 2.17
N ASN A 113 -17.66 -4.20 2.33
CA ASN A 113 -17.13 -3.18 1.44
C ASN A 113 -15.59 -3.15 1.43
N ARG A 114 -14.95 -3.31 2.60
CA ARG A 114 -13.49 -3.43 2.71
C ARG A 114 -12.98 -4.66 1.95
N ARG A 115 -13.69 -5.79 2.03
CA ARG A 115 -13.34 -7.04 1.32
C ARG A 115 -13.46 -6.88 -0.20
N ILE A 116 -14.49 -6.20 -0.69
CA ILE A 116 -14.64 -5.85 -2.11
C ILE A 116 -13.52 -4.90 -2.56
N LYS A 117 -13.23 -3.83 -1.81
CA LYS A 117 -12.13 -2.91 -2.10
C LYS A 117 -10.80 -3.66 -2.20
N MET A 118 -10.51 -4.53 -1.22
CA MET A 118 -9.31 -5.38 -1.23
C MET A 118 -9.26 -6.34 -2.42
N PHE A 119 -10.41 -6.85 -2.86
CA PHE A 119 -10.50 -7.71 -4.04
C PHE A 119 -10.15 -6.97 -5.32
N ILE A 120 -10.69 -5.75 -5.50
CA ILE A 120 -10.41 -4.87 -6.64
C ILE A 120 -8.93 -4.43 -6.63
N ARG A 121 -8.37 -4.15 -5.44
CA ARG A 121 -6.98 -3.72 -5.23
C ARG A 121 -5.90 -4.71 -5.68
N CYS A 122 -6.26 -5.99 -5.90
CA CYS A 122 -5.34 -7.06 -6.31
C CYS A 122 -5.54 -7.50 -7.78
N LYS A 123 -6.31 -6.74 -8.58
CA LYS A 123 -6.56 -7.06 -9.99
C LYS A 123 -5.50 -6.49 -10.91
N ASP A 124 -5.30 -7.16 -12.03
CA ASP A 124 -4.45 -6.75 -13.14
C ASP A 124 -5.01 -5.46 -13.78
N GLU A 125 -4.18 -4.44 -13.99
CA GLU A 125 -4.59 -3.12 -14.51
C GLU A 125 -5.23 -3.22 -15.91
N THR A 126 -5.03 -4.33 -16.63
CA THR A 126 -5.56 -4.59 -17.97
C THR A 126 -7.05 -4.96 -18.02
N MET A 127 -7.76 -5.02 -16.88
CA MET A 127 -9.16 -5.46 -16.81
C MET A 127 -10.21 -4.33 -16.93
N TYR A 128 -9.80 -3.08 -17.09
CA TYR A 128 -10.77 -2.00 -17.37
C TYR A 128 -11.21 -2.01 -18.84
N THR A 129 -12.46 -2.40 -19.03
CA THR A 129 -13.41 -2.07 -20.11
C THR A 129 -13.06 -2.46 -21.56
N ASP A 130 -11.82 -2.40 -22.04
CA ASP A 130 -11.56 -2.49 -23.48
C ASP A 130 -11.43 -3.93 -24.03
N MET A 131 -10.97 -4.89 -23.22
CA MET A 131 -10.86 -6.29 -23.64
C MET A 131 -12.17 -7.08 -23.50
N LEU A 132 -13.07 -6.68 -22.59
CA LEU A 132 -14.35 -7.38 -22.37
C LEU A 132 -15.41 -6.98 -23.41
N LEU A 133 -15.30 -5.79 -24.00
CA LEU A 133 -16.20 -5.33 -25.07
C LEU A 133 -15.94 -5.98 -26.44
N LYS A 134 -14.81 -6.68 -26.63
CA LYS A 134 -14.46 -7.32 -27.91
C LYS A 134 -15.10 -8.69 -28.17
N LYS A 135 -15.96 -9.18 -27.27
CA LYS A 135 -16.82 -10.33 -27.52
C LYS A 135 -18.29 -9.92 -27.42
N ALA A 136 -18.74 -9.20 -28.43
CA ALA A 136 -20.14 -9.08 -28.80
C ALA A 136 -20.23 -9.25 -30.32
#